data_AF-A0AAI9B9L2-F1
#
_entry.id   AF-A0AAI9B9L2-F1
#
_cell.length_a   1.000
_cell.length_b   1.000
_cell.length_c   1.000
_cell.angle_alpha   90.00
_cell.angle_beta   90.00
_cell.angle_gamma   90.00
#
_symmetry.space_group_name_H-M   'P 1'
#
loop_
_entity.id
_entity.type
_entity.pdbx_description
1 polymer ?
#
loop_
_entity_poly.entity_id
_entity_poly.type
_entity_poly.pdbx_seq_one_letter_code
_entity_poly.pdbx_strand_id
1 'polypeptide(L)'
;MSSKLHGLVWEGCAFTGMILSRVAVMARLADYSNDEGVSWPAIETIRRQIGARSESTVKSAIAELAKEGWLTKEERKVGGRNVSNIYRLNVEKLEAAAAAAREAYKPKRKISPAKNDQLTVDQSNIAPSMVGPSNFDGSTVDKKLPIRGTMIDPDQS
;
A
#
# COMPACT_ATOMS: atom_id res chain seq x y z
N MET A 1 -4.04 6.97 -12.42
CA MET A 1 -3.29 6.36 -11.31
C MET A 1 -4.24 5.44 -10.58
N SER A 2 -4.07 4.12 -10.74
CA SER A 2 -4.92 3.12 -10.07
C SER A 2 -4.24 2.65 -8.79
N SER A 3 -4.76 3.07 -7.63
CA SER A 3 -4.24 2.62 -6.32
C SER A 3 -4.32 1.10 -6.15
N LYS A 4 -5.33 0.46 -6.78
CA LYS A 4 -5.49 -0.99 -6.79
C LYS A 4 -4.29 -1.69 -7.43
N LEU A 5 -3.91 -1.28 -8.65
CA LEU A 5 -2.80 -1.90 -9.38
C LEU A 5 -1.46 -1.70 -8.66
N HIS A 6 -1.24 -0.52 -8.07
CA HIS A 6 -0.02 -0.27 -7.30
C HIS A 6 0.12 -1.25 -6.14
N GLY A 7 -0.95 -1.46 -5.35
CA GLY A 7 -0.95 -2.46 -4.27
C GLY A 7 -0.69 -3.88 -4.76
N LEU A 8 -1.35 -4.28 -5.86
CA LEU A 8 -1.16 -5.61 -6.46
C LEU A 8 0.27 -5.85 -6.93
N VAL A 9 0.94 -4.83 -7.48
CA VAL A 9 2.35 -4.95 -7.88
C VAL A 9 3.24 -5.21 -6.67
N TRP A 10 3.06 -4.50 -5.56
CA TRP A 10 3.88 -4.71 -4.38
C TRP A 10 3.65 -6.06 -3.71
N GLU A 11 2.40 -6.51 -3.62
CA GLU A 11 2.07 -7.80 -3.02
C GLU A 11 2.44 -8.97 -3.95
N GLY A 12 2.13 -8.87 -5.24
CA GLY A 12 2.33 -9.93 -6.21
C GLY A 12 3.78 -10.04 -6.70
N CYS A 13 4.39 -8.94 -7.13
CA CYS A 13 5.69 -9.00 -7.80
C CYS A 13 6.86 -9.28 -6.84
N ALA A 14 6.78 -8.82 -5.59
CA ALA A 14 7.78 -9.14 -4.57
C ALA A 14 7.79 -10.65 -4.25
N PHE A 15 6.61 -11.28 -4.27
CA PHE A 15 6.46 -12.71 -4.00
C PHE A 15 6.94 -13.59 -5.16
N THR A 16 6.85 -13.12 -6.40
CA THR A 16 7.21 -13.91 -7.60
C THR A 16 8.71 -14.01 -7.86
N GLY A 17 9.57 -13.54 -6.95
CA GLY A 17 11.02 -13.59 -7.11
C GLY A 17 11.58 -12.61 -8.15
N MET A 18 10.84 -11.55 -8.50
CA MET A 18 11.37 -10.52 -9.39
C MET A 18 12.48 -9.73 -8.72
N ILE A 19 13.50 -9.37 -9.49
CA ILE A 19 14.50 -8.40 -9.06
C ILE A 19 13.87 -7.01 -8.87
N LEU A 20 14.42 -6.24 -7.93
CA LEU A 20 13.88 -4.94 -7.52
C LEU A 20 13.69 -3.96 -8.70
N SER A 21 14.58 -3.98 -9.69
CA SER A 21 14.47 -3.10 -10.87
C SER A 21 13.23 -3.39 -11.71
N ARG A 22 12.82 -4.66 -11.84
CA ARG A 22 11.60 -5.05 -12.55
C ARG A 22 10.35 -4.66 -11.76
N VAL A 23 10.37 -4.86 -10.44
CA VAL A 23 9.30 -4.40 -9.54
C VAL A 23 9.13 -2.88 -9.62
N ALA A 24 10.24 -2.13 -9.63
CA ALA A 24 10.21 -0.68 -9.76
C ALA A 24 9.61 -0.21 -11.10
N VAL A 25 9.97 -0.86 -12.22
CA VAL A 25 9.35 -0.59 -13.52
C VAL A 25 7.85 -0.88 -13.47
N MET A 26 7.45 -2.03 -12.92
CA MET A 26 6.04 -2.44 -12.84
C MET A 26 5.22 -1.47 -11.98
N ALA A 27 5.76 -1.04 -10.83
CA ALA A 27 5.12 -0.09 -9.93
C ALA A 27 4.95 1.26 -10.62
N ARG A 28 5.99 1.71 -11.35
CA ARG A 28 5.94 2.95 -12.09
C ARG A 28 4.92 2.94 -13.23
N LEU A 29 4.78 1.80 -13.92
CA LEU A 29 3.73 1.62 -14.92
C LEU A 29 2.34 1.66 -14.27
N ALA A 30 2.14 0.95 -13.15
CA ALA A 30 0.88 0.92 -12.43
C ALA A 30 0.41 2.31 -11.97
N ASP A 31 1.34 3.19 -11.59
CA ASP A 31 1.02 4.58 -11.24
C ASP A 31 0.43 5.38 -12.40
N TYR A 32 0.86 5.11 -13.63
CA TYR A 32 0.30 5.74 -14.83
C TYR A 32 -0.91 4.98 -15.38
N SER A 33 -1.12 3.74 -14.96
CA SER A 33 -2.20 2.92 -15.47
C SER A 33 -3.58 3.43 -15.05
N ASN A 34 -4.53 3.21 -15.94
CA ASN A 34 -5.97 3.23 -15.62
C ASN A 34 -6.37 1.90 -14.93
N ASP A 35 -7.65 1.74 -14.61
CA ASP A 35 -8.14 0.54 -13.93
C ASP A 35 -8.08 -0.73 -14.79
N GLU A 36 -7.99 -0.57 -16.12
CA GLU A 36 -7.75 -1.67 -17.07
C GLU A 36 -6.26 -2.06 -17.18
N GLY A 37 -5.36 -1.37 -16.47
CA GLY A 37 -3.94 -1.64 -16.52
C GLY A 37 -3.20 -1.03 -17.71
N VAL A 38 -3.82 -0.13 -18.46
CA VAL A 38 -3.23 0.51 -19.66
C VAL A 38 -2.52 1.82 -19.29
N SER A 39 -1.28 1.99 -19.77
CA SER A 39 -0.46 3.18 -19.56
C SER A 39 0.39 3.53 -20.79
N TRP A 40 0.83 4.79 -20.90
CA TRP A 40 1.68 5.30 -22.01
C TRP A 40 2.82 6.23 -21.57
N PRO A 41 3.57 5.93 -20.49
CA PRO A 41 4.73 6.71 -20.11
C PRO A 41 5.89 6.54 -21.12
N ALA A 42 6.65 7.60 -21.33
CA ALA A 42 7.89 7.52 -22.09
C ALA A 42 8.96 6.72 -21.32
N ILE A 43 9.81 5.98 -22.03
CA ILE A 43 10.89 5.18 -21.43
C ILE A 43 11.83 6.08 -20.60
N GLU A 44 12.13 7.26 -21.12
CA GLU A 44 12.96 8.26 -20.43
C GLU A 44 12.34 8.73 -19.11
N THR A 45 11.01 8.89 -19.07
CA THR A 45 10.27 9.23 -17.84
C THR A 45 10.40 8.11 -16.80
N ILE A 46 10.17 6.86 -17.20
CA ILE A 46 10.31 5.70 -16.31
C ILE A 46 11.74 5.65 -15.76
N ARG A 47 12.75 5.75 -16.64
CA ARG A 47 14.16 5.70 -16.28
C ARG A 47 14.51 6.71 -15.19
N ARG A 48 14.10 7.97 -15.37
CA ARG A 48 14.36 9.05 -14.41
C ARG A 48 13.70 8.78 -13.06
N GLN A 49 12.45 8.33 -13.07
CA GLN A 49 11.67 8.15 -11.85
C GLN A 49 12.13 6.97 -11.01
N ILE A 50 12.57 5.87 -11.64
CA ILE A 50 13.08 4.70 -10.93
C ILE A 50 14.60 4.76 -10.69
N GLY A 51 15.28 5.82 -11.15
CA GLY A 51 16.73 5.96 -11.02
C GLY A 51 17.53 4.94 -11.82
N ALA A 52 17.01 4.43 -12.94
CA ALA A 52 17.72 3.44 -13.76
C ALA A 52 18.94 4.06 -14.47
N ARG A 53 20.04 3.29 -14.54
CA ARG A 53 21.31 3.71 -15.15
C ARG A 53 21.18 4.13 -16.61
N SER A 54 20.32 3.47 -17.38
CA SER A 54 20.14 3.74 -18.80
C SER A 54 18.72 3.38 -19.29
N GLU A 55 18.32 3.93 -20.43
CA GLU A 55 17.08 3.51 -21.09
C GLU A 55 17.12 2.03 -21.49
N SER A 56 18.28 1.52 -21.87
CA SER A 56 18.46 0.12 -22.24
C SER A 56 18.11 -0.81 -21.09
N THR A 57 18.48 -0.44 -19.85
CA THR A 57 18.09 -1.20 -18.65
C THR A 57 16.57 -1.28 -18.49
N VAL A 58 15.87 -0.16 -18.73
CA VAL A 58 14.40 -0.13 -18.68
C VAL A 58 13.79 -0.96 -19.81
N LYS A 59 14.31 -0.84 -21.03
CA LYS A 59 13.88 -1.63 -22.20
C LYS A 59 14.05 -3.13 -21.95
N SER A 60 15.19 -3.56 -21.41
CA SER A 60 15.44 -4.96 -21.06
C SER A 60 14.49 -5.44 -19.96
N ALA A 61 14.26 -4.64 -18.92
CA ALA A 61 13.30 -5.01 -17.87
C ALA A 61 11.87 -5.19 -18.42
N ILE A 62 11.42 -4.27 -19.29
CA ILE A 62 10.13 -4.37 -19.96
C ILE A 62 10.06 -5.62 -20.86
N ALA A 63 11.11 -5.91 -21.62
CA ALA A 63 11.16 -7.08 -22.50
C ALA A 63 11.06 -8.40 -21.71
N GLU A 64 11.74 -8.48 -20.58
CA GLU A 64 11.68 -9.63 -19.68
C GLU A 64 10.30 -9.78 -19.02
N LEU A 65 9.72 -8.67 -18.53
CA LEU A 65 8.35 -8.65 -18.00
C LEU A 65 7.33 -9.08 -19.06
N ALA A 66 7.51 -8.66 -20.31
CA ALA A 66 6.66 -9.07 -21.43
C ALA A 66 6.83 -10.54 -21.76
N LYS A 67 8.07 -11.05 -21.79
CA LYS A 67 8.38 -12.47 -22.01
C LYS A 67 7.75 -13.36 -20.94
N GLU A 68 7.75 -12.92 -19.69
CA GLU A 68 7.10 -13.62 -18.58
C GLU A 68 5.57 -13.44 -18.57
N GLY A 69 5.00 -12.58 -19.43
CA GLY A 69 3.56 -12.36 -19.52
C GLY A 69 2.97 -11.46 -18.44
N TRP A 70 3.80 -10.63 -17.78
CA TRP A 70 3.33 -9.64 -16.81
C TRP A 70 2.73 -8.40 -17.47
N LEU A 71 3.18 -8.08 -18.67
CA LEU A 71 2.68 -6.95 -19.44
C LEU A 71 2.75 -7.23 -20.93
N THR A 72 2.04 -6.45 -21.73
CA THR A 72 2.25 -6.35 -23.17
C THR A 72 2.73 -4.95 -23.53
N LYS A 73 3.57 -4.87 -24.58
CA LYS A 73 4.10 -3.62 -25.12
C LYS A 73 3.63 -3.47 -26.56
N GLU A 74 2.94 -2.38 -26.86
CA GLU A 74 2.57 -1.99 -28.21
C GLU A 74 3.37 -0.75 -28.63
N GLU A 75 4.16 -0.87 -29.69
CA GLU A 75 4.90 0.26 -30.25
C GLU A 75 3.97 1.11 -31.11
N ARG A 76 3.90 2.41 -30.82
CA ARG A 76 3.16 3.35 -31.67
C ARG A 76 4.15 4.06 -32.59
N LYS A 77 3.84 4.06 -33.88
CA LYS A 77 4.49 4.92 -34.88
C LYS A 77 3.42 5.77 -35.53
N VAL A 78 3.60 7.09 -35.48
CA VAL A 78 2.70 8.05 -36.14
C VAL A 78 3.55 8.89 -37.09
N GLY A 79 3.26 8.81 -38.39
CA GLY A 79 3.94 9.62 -39.41
C GLY A 79 5.46 9.44 -39.46
N GLY A 80 5.96 8.22 -39.25
CA GLY A 80 7.41 7.93 -39.28
C GLY A 80 8.18 8.36 -38.03
N ARG A 81 7.53 8.99 -37.05
CA ARG A 81 8.11 9.28 -35.72
C ARG A 81 7.65 8.25 -34.71
N ASN A 82 8.57 7.81 -33.86
CA ASN A 82 8.24 6.95 -32.72
C ASN A 82 7.47 7.78 -31.70
N VAL A 83 6.28 7.32 -31.34
CA VAL A 83 5.49 7.90 -30.24
C VAL A 83 5.68 7.03 -28.99
N SER A 84 5.26 7.53 -27.82
CA SER A 84 5.29 6.74 -26.60
C SER A 84 4.57 5.39 -26.80
N ASN A 85 5.22 4.32 -26.36
CA ASN A 85 4.64 2.97 -26.38
C ASN A 85 3.42 2.92 -25.46
N ILE A 86 2.51 1.99 -25.76
CA ILE A 86 1.43 1.61 -24.85
C ILE A 86 1.88 0.36 -24.11
N TYR A 87 1.71 0.36 -22.80
CA TYR A 87 1.92 -0.81 -21.94
C TYR A 87 0.58 -1.23 -21.36
N ARG A 88 0.28 -2.53 -21.38
CA ARG A 88 -0.90 -3.09 -20.71
C ARG A 88 -0.42 -4.10 -19.68
N LEU A 89 -0.75 -3.86 -18.42
CA LEU A 89 -0.43 -4.79 -17.34
C LEU A 89 -1.41 -5.96 -17.37
N ASN A 90 -0.92 -7.17 -17.11
CA ASN A 90 -1.75 -8.34 -16.94
C ASN A 90 -2.35 -8.33 -15.52
N VAL A 91 -3.53 -7.72 -15.41
CA VAL A 91 -4.22 -7.54 -14.11
C VAL A 91 -4.58 -8.89 -13.49
N GLU A 92 -5.07 -9.84 -14.28
CA GLU A 92 -5.43 -11.18 -13.81
C GLU A 92 -4.23 -11.90 -13.18
N LYS A 93 -3.06 -11.83 -13.84
CA LYS A 93 -1.82 -12.42 -13.32
C LYS A 93 -1.35 -11.72 -12.05
N LEU A 94 -1.46 -10.40 -11.97
CA LEU A 94 -1.13 -9.62 -10.77
C LEU A 94 -2.03 -9.98 -9.59
N GLU A 95 -3.33 -10.11 -9.82
CA GLU A 95 -4.30 -10.53 -8.79
C GLU A 95 -4.02 -11.95 -8.30
N ALA A 96 -3.76 -12.88 -9.21
CA ALA A 96 -3.39 -14.26 -8.86
C ALA A 96 -2.09 -14.31 -8.04
N ALA A 97 -1.08 -13.52 -8.42
CA ALA A 97 0.18 -13.43 -7.68
C ALA A 97 0.00 -12.82 -6.29
N ALA A 98 -0.78 -11.75 -6.17
CA ALA A 98 -1.09 -11.13 -4.88
C ALA A 98 -1.92 -12.07 -3.98
N ALA A 99 -2.88 -12.80 -4.54
CA ALA A 99 -3.63 -13.82 -3.80
C ALA A 99 -2.71 -14.93 -3.28
N ALA A 100 -1.83 -15.45 -4.13
CA ALA A 100 -0.83 -16.46 -3.72
C ALA A 100 0.09 -15.95 -2.61
N ALA A 101 0.55 -14.69 -2.70
CA ALA A 101 1.35 -14.05 -1.67
C ALA A 101 0.58 -13.97 -0.34
N ARG A 102 -0.67 -13.50 -0.37
CA ARG A 102 -1.51 -13.39 0.84
C ARG A 102 -1.75 -14.75 1.50
N GLU A 103 -2.01 -15.80 0.73
CA GLU A 103 -2.14 -17.16 1.27
C GLU A 103 -0.82 -17.67 1.88
N ALA A 104 0.33 -17.36 1.26
CA ALA A 104 1.63 -17.73 1.81
C ALA A 104 1.94 -16.99 3.13
N TYR A 105 1.51 -15.74 3.28
CA TYR A 105 1.69 -14.94 4.48
C TYR A 105 0.61 -15.14 5.54
N LYS A 106 -0.46 -15.91 5.29
CA LYS A 106 -1.47 -16.21 6.32
C LYS A 106 -0.80 -16.88 7.51
N PRO A 107 -0.86 -16.27 8.72
CA PRO A 107 -0.32 -16.92 9.90
C PRO A 107 -1.11 -18.20 10.14
N LYS A 108 -0.41 -19.35 10.16
CA LYS A 108 -0.97 -20.63 10.60
C LYS A 108 -1.38 -20.49 12.06
N ARG A 109 -2.58 -19.97 12.33
CA ARG A 109 -3.17 -20.00 13.67
C ARG A 109 -3.29 -21.46 14.08
N LYS A 110 -2.42 -21.91 14.98
CA LYS A 110 -2.68 -23.11 15.78
C LYS A 110 -3.85 -22.78 16.70
N ILE A 111 -5.07 -22.91 16.21
CA ILE A 111 -6.25 -22.96 17.08
C ILE A 111 -6.26 -24.40 17.61
N SER A 112 -5.65 -24.59 18.77
CA SER A 112 -5.95 -25.76 19.59
C SER A 112 -7.46 -25.72 19.88
N PRO A 113 -8.24 -26.79 19.68
CA PRO A 113 -9.64 -26.81 20.06
C PRO A 113 -9.72 -26.80 21.59
N ALA A 114 -9.83 -25.61 22.19
CA ALA A 114 -10.15 -25.50 23.59
C ALA A 114 -11.61 -25.95 23.77
N LYS A 115 -11.79 -27.06 24.50
CA LYS A 115 -13.07 -27.46 25.09
C LYS A 115 -13.69 -26.24 25.79
N ASN A 116 -14.80 -25.74 25.26
CA ASN A 116 -15.67 -24.85 26.03
C ASN A 116 -16.42 -25.72 27.04
N ASP A 117 -15.91 -25.75 28.28
CA ASP A 117 -16.71 -26.16 29.42
C ASP A 117 -17.72 -25.05 29.73
N GLN A 118 -18.98 -25.45 29.83
CA GLN A 118 -20.15 -24.62 30.02
C GLN A 118 -20.17 -24.11 31.47
N LEU A 119 -20.09 -22.80 31.67
CA LEU A 119 -20.47 -22.18 32.95
C LEU A 119 -21.73 -21.34 32.74
N THR A 120 -22.85 -21.95 33.05
CA THR A 120 -24.10 -21.28 33.40
C THR A 120 -23.91 -20.53 34.72
N VAL A 121 -24.00 -19.21 34.70
CA VAL A 121 -24.32 -18.43 35.91
C VAL A 121 -25.49 -17.52 35.56
N ASP A 122 -26.67 -18.03 35.88
CA ASP A 122 -27.87 -17.24 36.10
C ASP A 122 -27.74 -16.56 37.46
N GLN A 123 -27.93 -15.24 37.51
CA GLN A 123 -28.45 -14.58 38.71
C GLN A 123 -28.95 -13.18 38.39
N SER A 124 -30.25 -13.15 38.11
CA SER A 124 -31.12 -12.00 38.24
C SER A 124 -31.30 -11.67 39.74
N ASN A 125 -30.96 -10.44 40.16
CA ASN A 125 -31.62 -9.77 41.29
C ASN A 125 -31.28 -8.27 41.32
N ILE A 126 -32.28 -7.47 40.95
CA ILE A 126 -32.31 -6.00 41.06
C ILE A 126 -33.08 -5.67 42.35
N ALA A 127 -32.51 -4.83 43.23
CA ALA A 127 -33.26 -3.86 44.04
C ALA A 127 -32.33 -2.76 44.63
N PRO A 128 -32.87 -1.56 44.96
CA PRO A 128 -32.12 -0.29 44.90
C PRO A 128 -31.91 0.44 46.25
N SER A 129 -30.93 1.36 46.23
CA SER A 129 -30.82 2.63 46.99
C SER A 129 -30.76 2.66 48.52
N MET A 130 -29.72 3.29 49.07
CA MET A 130 -29.86 4.28 50.16
C MET A 130 -28.57 5.12 50.31
N VAL A 131 -28.80 6.43 50.37
CA VAL A 131 -27.86 7.54 50.51
C VAL A 131 -27.45 7.77 51.97
N GLY A 132 -26.25 8.32 52.20
CA GLY A 132 -25.85 8.99 53.44
C GLY A 132 -24.42 9.60 53.35
N PRO A 133 -24.13 10.74 54.01
CA PRO A 133 -23.33 11.82 53.41
C PRO A 133 -22.02 12.23 54.13
N SER A 134 -21.20 13.03 53.42
CA SER A 134 -20.28 14.12 53.88
C SER A 134 -19.08 13.74 54.78
N ASN A 135 -17.83 14.23 54.59
CA ASN A 135 -17.29 15.61 54.50
C ASN A 135 -15.92 15.56 53.79
N PHE A 136 -15.60 16.37 52.76
CA PHE A 136 -15.13 17.78 52.76
C PHE A 136 -13.80 18.03 53.49
N ASP A 137 -12.71 18.09 52.71
CA ASP A 137 -11.56 19.02 52.83
C ASP A 137 -10.78 18.91 51.50
N GLY A 138 -10.55 19.90 50.64
CA GLY A 138 -10.60 21.33 50.78
C GLY A 138 -9.24 21.93 50.40
N SER A 139 -8.89 22.08 49.10
CA SER A 139 -8.03 23.17 48.60
C SER A 139 -7.78 23.14 47.08
N THR A 140 -8.62 23.89 46.38
CA THR A 140 -8.32 24.92 45.35
C THR A 140 -6.85 25.10 44.91
N VAL A 141 -6.60 25.04 43.59
CA VAL A 141 -6.12 26.20 42.80
C VAL A 141 -6.49 26.07 41.32
N ASP A 142 -7.27 27.06 40.88
CA ASP A 142 -7.68 27.41 39.54
C ASP A 142 -6.51 28.00 38.72
N LYS A 143 -6.46 27.77 37.40
CA LYS A 143 -6.29 28.78 36.32
C LYS A 143 -5.87 28.20 34.94
N LYS A 144 -6.86 28.04 34.07
CA LYS A 144 -7.05 28.76 32.78
C LYS A 144 -5.85 28.94 31.79
N LEU A 145 -5.96 28.21 30.67
CA LEU A 145 -5.78 28.59 29.24
C LEU A 145 -4.38 28.69 28.55
N PRO A 146 -4.34 28.48 27.20
CA PRO A 146 -3.16 28.13 26.41
C PRO A 146 -2.47 29.36 25.81
N ILE A 147 -1.15 29.28 25.59
CA ILE A 147 -0.41 30.31 24.86
C ILE A 147 0.26 29.71 23.62
N ARG A 148 -0.24 30.20 22.48
CA ARG A 148 0.31 30.16 21.13
C ARG A 148 1.65 30.91 21.11
N GLY A 149 2.67 30.34 20.47
CA GLY A 149 3.95 31.02 20.24
C GLY A 149 4.69 30.44 19.05
N THR A 150 4.37 30.94 17.86
CA THR A 150 5.25 30.91 16.68
C THR A 150 6.48 31.78 16.97
N MET A 151 7.69 31.26 16.75
CA MET A 151 8.88 32.09 16.69
C MET A 151 9.72 31.65 15.50
N ILE A 152 9.77 32.53 14.50
CA ILE A 152 10.56 32.47 13.28
C ILE A 152 11.77 33.40 13.45
N ASP A 153 12.79 33.15 12.62
CA ASP A 153 13.94 34.00 12.25
C ASP A 153 15.18 34.06 13.19
N PRO A 154 16.37 34.45 12.67
CA PRO A 154 16.96 34.08 11.38
C PRO A 154 18.49 33.79 11.45
N ASP A 155 19.00 33.30 10.31
CA ASP A 155 20.33 33.46 9.70
C ASP A 155 21.44 34.21 10.46
N GLN A 156 22.62 33.57 10.58
CA GLN A 156 23.89 34.26 10.79
C GLN A 156 25.00 33.66 9.91
N SER A 157 25.38 34.46 8.91
CA SER A 157 26.74 34.83 8.46
C SER A 157 27.72 33.75 7.99
#